data_AF-A0A9W9F2F4-F1
#
_entry.id   AF-A0A9W9F2F4-F1
#
_cell.length_a   1.000
_cell.length_b   1.000
_cell.length_c   1.000
_cell.angle_alpha   90.00
_cell.angle_beta   90.00
_cell.angle_gamma   90.00
#
_symmetry.space_group_name_H-M   'P 1'
#
loop_
_entity.id
_entity.type
_entity.pdbx_description
1 polymer ?
#
loop_
_entity_poly.entity_id
_entity_poly.type
_entity_poly.pdbx_seq_one_letter_code
_entity_poly.pdbx_strand_id
1 'polypeptide(L)'
;MFITLDTLRPMIAQRYNPRLQVIFRQHIQPWHPSSTLTHEAGAAVLRVTPEKFWDFSAALFKRQTEFFDVSVVNETRNKTYERLAKIAGEVGVDQKKVLDLLIISETPRDDGQLNSGNQVTNDIKWMVKGVEERGISSSFTAAQWEEWLAKNVV
;
A
#
# COMPACT_ATOMS: atom_id res chain seq x y z
N MET A 1 -2.59 12.89 4.28
CA MET A 1 -1.88 13.06 2.99
C MET A 1 -2.63 12.43 1.82
N PHE A 2 -2.99 11.14 1.86
CA PHE A 2 -3.70 10.48 0.75
C PHE A 2 -5.00 11.20 0.33
N ILE A 3 -5.91 11.46 1.27
CA ILE A 3 -7.20 12.11 0.98
C ILE A 3 -7.02 13.47 0.28
N THR A 4 -6.06 14.26 0.73
CA THR A 4 -5.72 15.54 0.10
C THR A 4 -5.23 15.34 -1.34
N LEU A 5 -4.37 14.35 -1.59
CA LEU A 5 -3.92 14.07 -2.95
C LEU A 5 -5.07 13.58 -3.83
N ASP A 6 -5.90 12.67 -3.31
CA ASP A 6 -7.04 12.09 -4.01
C ASP A 6 -8.03 13.15 -4.51
N THR A 7 -8.36 14.14 -3.67
CA THR A 7 -9.26 15.25 -4.04
C THR A 7 -8.64 16.20 -5.06
N LEU A 8 -7.31 16.33 -5.10
CA LEU A 8 -6.61 17.19 -6.05
C LEU A 8 -6.36 16.53 -7.41
N ARG A 9 -6.47 15.20 -7.53
CA ARG A 9 -6.17 14.46 -8.78
C ARG A 9 -6.89 15.02 -10.01
N PRO A 10 -8.21 15.32 -9.98
CA PRO A 10 -8.90 15.83 -11.17
C PRO A 10 -8.35 17.19 -11.61
N MET A 11 -8.09 18.09 -10.65
CA MET A 11 -7.49 19.40 -10.92
C MET A 11 -6.09 19.24 -11.49
N ILE A 12 -5.28 18.33 -10.94
CA ILE A 12 -3.93 18.06 -11.41
C ILE A 12 -3.95 17.57 -12.87
N ALA A 13 -4.80 16.59 -13.16
CA ALA A 13 -4.95 16.03 -14.50
C ALA A 13 -5.43 17.09 -15.52
N GLN A 14 -6.36 17.96 -15.13
CA GLN A 14 -6.91 18.99 -16.01
C GLN A 14 -5.90 20.11 -16.33
N ARG A 15 -5.13 20.57 -15.33
CA ARG A 15 -4.28 21.77 -15.47
C ARG A 15 -2.83 21.48 -15.87
N TYR A 16 -2.32 20.30 -15.56
CA TYR A 16 -0.89 20.00 -15.68
C TYR A 16 -0.56 18.83 -16.61
N ASN A 17 -1.53 18.14 -17.21
CA ASN A 17 -1.25 17.16 -18.27
C ASN A 17 -0.77 17.87 -19.56
N PRO A 18 0.30 17.43 -20.25
CA PRO A 18 1.19 16.29 -19.95
C PRO A 18 2.46 16.65 -19.15
N ARG A 19 2.57 17.87 -18.65
CA ARG A 19 3.75 18.41 -17.97
C ARG A 19 4.04 17.79 -16.60
N LEU A 20 3.05 17.13 -15.96
CA LEU A 20 3.18 16.53 -14.64
C LEU A 20 2.60 15.10 -14.62
N GLN A 21 3.40 14.15 -14.14
CA GLN A 21 2.97 12.80 -13.80
C GLN A 21 3.08 12.60 -12.29
N VAL A 22 2.01 12.07 -11.68
CA VAL A 22 2.00 11.71 -10.26
C VAL A 22 2.09 10.20 -10.12
N ILE A 23 3.09 9.73 -9.38
CA ILE A 23 3.26 8.33 -9.04
C ILE A 23 3.02 8.17 -7.54
N PHE A 24 1.96 7.45 -7.18
CA PHE A 24 1.70 7.10 -5.79
C PHE A 24 2.44 5.80 -5.45
N ARG A 25 3.38 5.88 -4.50
CA ARG A 25 4.08 4.71 -3.95
C ARG A 25 3.63 4.49 -2.52
N GLN A 26 3.12 3.30 -2.25
CA GLN A 26 2.73 2.92 -0.90
C GLN A 26 3.99 2.79 -0.02
N HIS A 27 3.90 3.17 1.26
CA HIS A 27 5.03 3.14 2.19
C HIS A 27 4.61 2.46 3.49
N ILE A 28 5.08 1.24 3.69
CA ILE A 28 4.78 0.44 4.86
C ILE A 28 5.53 1.01 6.07
N GLN A 29 4.81 1.23 7.17
CA GLN A 29 5.38 1.63 8.45
C GLN A 29 5.58 0.39 9.33
N PRO A 30 6.78 -0.20 9.43
CA PRO A 30 6.99 -1.50 10.07
C PRO A 30 6.72 -1.51 11.59
N TRP A 31 6.67 -0.33 12.23
CA TRP A 31 6.30 -0.19 13.64
C TRP A 31 4.78 -0.26 13.89
N HIS A 32 3.95 -0.25 12.84
CA HIS A 32 2.51 -0.53 12.88
C HIS A 32 2.23 -1.82 12.09
N PRO A 33 2.13 -3.00 12.74
CA PRO A 33 2.10 -4.29 12.02
C PRO A 33 1.00 -4.41 10.96
N SER A 34 -0.17 -3.84 11.22
CA SER A 34 -1.30 -3.79 10.30
C SER A 34 -1.06 -2.94 9.04
N SER A 35 -0.04 -2.06 9.05
CA SER A 35 0.40 -1.31 7.88
C SER A 35 0.76 -2.25 6.75
N THR A 36 1.43 -3.38 7.00
CA THR A 36 1.76 -4.33 5.95
C THR A 36 0.48 -4.92 5.33
N LEU A 37 -0.49 -5.29 6.17
CA LEU A 37 -1.74 -5.94 5.73
C LEU A 37 -2.60 -5.02 4.85
N THR A 38 -2.71 -3.74 5.25
CA THR A 38 -3.44 -2.72 4.48
C THR A 38 -2.80 -2.47 3.11
N HIS A 39 -1.46 -2.49 3.03
CA HIS A 39 -0.72 -2.29 1.79
C HIS A 39 -0.80 -3.50 0.85
N GLU A 40 -0.76 -4.72 1.41
CA GLU A 40 -1.01 -5.95 0.67
C GLU A 40 -2.41 -5.94 0.06
N ALA A 41 -3.43 -5.48 0.78
CA ALA A 41 -4.76 -5.31 0.22
C ALA A 41 -4.80 -4.30 -0.93
N GLY A 42 -4.08 -3.18 -0.83
CA GLY A 42 -3.89 -2.24 -1.93
C GLY A 42 -3.24 -2.89 -3.17
N ALA A 43 -2.21 -3.73 -2.95
CA ALA A 43 -1.56 -4.49 -4.02
C ALA A 43 -2.49 -5.55 -4.64
N ALA A 44 -3.32 -6.21 -3.83
CA ALA A 44 -4.32 -7.16 -4.31
C ALA A 44 -5.38 -6.46 -5.19
N VAL A 45 -5.87 -5.28 -4.78
CA VAL A 45 -6.77 -4.47 -5.62
C VAL A 45 -6.10 -4.07 -6.92
N LEU A 46 -4.81 -3.67 -6.90
CA LEU A 46 -4.06 -3.38 -8.12
C LEU A 46 -3.97 -4.59 -9.07
N ARG A 47 -3.90 -5.81 -8.56
CA ARG A 47 -3.91 -7.02 -9.39
C ARG A 47 -5.28 -7.36 -9.96
N VAL A 48 -6.35 -7.15 -9.19
CA VAL A 48 -7.71 -7.56 -9.56
C VAL A 48 -8.39 -6.53 -10.44
N THR A 49 -8.30 -5.24 -10.06
CA THR A 49 -9.03 -4.13 -10.69
C THR A 49 -8.26 -2.81 -10.47
N PRO A 50 -7.17 -2.57 -11.24
CA PRO A 50 -6.26 -1.45 -11.02
C PRO A 50 -6.92 -0.07 -10.96
N GLU A 51 -7.95 0.15 -11.77
CA GLU A 51 -8.72 1.39 -11.84
C GLU A 51 -9.48 1.71 -10.54
N LYS A 52 -9.73 0.69 -9.70
CA LYS A 52 -10.38 0.82 -8.39
C LYS A 52 -9.43 1.06 -7.24
N PHE A 53 -8.12 1.12 -7.49
CA PHE A 53 -7.13 1.36 -6.43
C PHE A 53 -7.41 2.63 -5.62
N TRP A 54 -7.77 3.73 -6.31
CA TRP A 54 -8.04 5.00 -5.64
C TRP A 54 -9.34 4.98 -4.85
N ASP A 55 -10.40 4.39 -5.41
CA ASP A 55 -11.69 4.22 -4.74
C ASP A 55 -11.53 3.36 -3.47
N PHE A 56 -10.85 2.23 -3.59
CA PHE A 56 -10.50 1.35 -2.47
C PHE A 56 -9.70 2.09 -1.41
N SER A 57 -8.63 2.78 -1.81
CA SER A 57 -7.78 3.51 -0.88
C SER A 57 -8.57 4.59 -0.15
N ALA A 58 -9.42 5.35 -0.85
CA ALA A 58 -10.29 6.34 -0.22
C ALA A 58 -11.25 5.71 0.81
N ALA A 59 -11.84 4.55 0.48
CA ALA A 59 -12.71 3.80 1.40
C ALA A 59 -11.95 3.22 2.62
N LEU A 60 -10.71 2.79 2.42
CA LEU A 60 -9.82 2.33 3.49
C LEU A 60 -9.40 3.49 4.40
N PHE A 61 -8.97 4.63 3.84
CA PHE A 61 -8.58 5.80 4.62
C PHE A 61 -9.74 6.37 5.46
N LYS A 62 -10.98 6.30 4.98
CA LYS A 62 -12.18 6.63 5.78
C LYS A 62 -12.35 5.75 7.03
N ARG A 63 -11.80 4.53 7.01
CA ARG A 63 -11.89 3.53 8.08
C ARG A 63 -10.53 3.22 8.73
N GLN A 64 -9.51 4.03 8.47
CA GLN A 64 -8.12 3.72 8.86
C GLN A 64 -7.97 3.41 10.36
N THR A 65 -8.77 4.07 11.21
CA THR A 65 -8.74 3.88 12.66
C THR A 65 -9.11 2.46 13.07
N GLU A 66 -9.93 1.76 12.27
CA GLU A 66 -10.29 0.37 12.54
C GLU A 66 -9.14 -0.62 12.33
N PHE A 67 -8.02 -0.16 11.74
CA PHE A 67 -6.82 -0.93 11.46
C PHE A 67 -5.60 -0.41 12.24
N PHE A 68 -5.77 0.56 13.15
CA PHE A 68 -4.69 1.00 14.03
C PHE A 68 -4.41 -0.03 15.12
N ASP A 69 -3.23 0.04 15.73
CA ASP A 69 -2.68 -1.00 16.60
C ASP A 69 -3.68 -1.49 17.67
N VAL A 70 -4.32 -0.56 18.39
CA VAL A 70 -5.28 -0.89 19.45
C VAL A 70 -6.54 -1.61 18.95
N SER A 71 -6.93 -1.40 17.70
CA SER A 71 -8.15 -1.97 17.11
C SER A 71 -7.95 -3.39 16.59
N VAL A 72 -6.71 -3.80 16.34
CA VAL A 72 -6.38 -5.11 15.73
C VAL A 72 -5.44 -5.95 16.58
N VAL A 73 -5.10 -5.52 17.81
CA VAL A 73 -4.12 -6.18 18.68
C VAL A 73 -4.40 -7.67 18.94
N ASN A 74 -5.69 -8.06 18.97
CA ASN A 74 -6.12 -9.45 19.18
C ASN A 74 -6.70 -10.09 17.90
N GLU A 75 -6.58 -9.44 16.76
CA GLU A 75 -7.09 -9.93 15.48
C GLU A 75 -6.02 -10.76 14.76
N THR A 76 -6.42 -11.90 14.20
CA THR A 76 -5.50 -12.72 13.40
C THR A 76 -5.31 -12.11 12.01
N ARG A 77 -4.16 -12.36 11.39
CA ARG A 77 -3.82 -11.86 10.05
C ARG A 77 -4.91 -12.11 9.00
N ASN A 78 -5.43 -13.34 8.94
CA ASN A 78 -6.46 -13.69 7.96
C ASN A 78 -7.80 -13.00 8.24
N LYS A 79 -8.14 -12.71 9.51
CA LYS A 79 -9.33 -11.92 9.85
C LYS A 79 -9.21 -10.46 9.40
N THR A 80 -8.04 -9.86 9.54
CA THR A 80 -7.80 -8.53 8.98
C THR A 80 -7.94 -8.54 7.45
N TYR A 81 -7.47 -9.58 6.75
CA TYR A 81 -7.65 -9.69 5.30
C TYR A 81 -9.11 -9.88 4.87
N GLU A 82 -9.91 -10.65 5.61
CA GLU A 82 -11.36 -10.76 5.36
C GLU A 82 -12.03 -9.37 5.39
N ARG A 83 -11.70 -8.55 6.39
CA ARG A 83 -12.20 -7.18 6.51
C ARG A 83 -11.73 -6.30 5.36
N LEU A 84 -10.44 -6.35 5.02
CA LEU A 84 -9.88 -5.56 3.91
C LEU A 84 -10.46 -5.97 2.54
N ALA A 85 -10.68 -7.26 2.31
CA ALA A 85 -11.32 -7.74 1.08
C ALA A 85 -12.78 -7.26 0.99
N LYS A 86 -13.50 -7.19 2.12
CA LYS A 86 -14.85 -6.60 2.17
C LYS A 86 -14.84 -5.11 1.78
N ILE A 87 -13.85 -4.33 2.23
CA ILE A 87 -13.66 -2.94 1.79
C ILE A 87 -13.53 -2.85 0.27
N ALA A 88 -12.76 -3.76 -0.35
CA ALA A 88 -12.62 -3.82 -1.80
C ALA A 88 -13.96 -4.17 -2.49
N GLY A 89 -14.73 -5.10 -1.93
CA GLY A 89 -16.08 -5.45 -2.38
C GLY A 89 -17.02 -4.26 -2.45
N GLU A 90 -17.02 -3.42 -1.41
CA GLU A 90 -17.89 -2.23 -1.31
C GLU A 90 -17.63 -1.17 -2.40
N VAL A 91 -16.44 -1.14 -2.99
CA VAL A 91 -16.10 -0.23 -4.10
C VAL A 91 -16.20 -0.89 -5.48
N GLY A 92 -16.73 -2.12 -5.53
CA GLY A 92 -17.00 -2.86 -6.76
C GLY A 92 -15.86 -3.75 -7.26
N VAL A 93 -14.87 -4.07 -6.42
CA VAL A 93 -13.83 -5.07 -6.73
C VAL A 93 -14.34 -6.46 -6.33
N ASP A 94 -13.93 -7.51 -7.04
CA ASP A 94 -14.25 -8.89 -6.67
C ASP A 94 -13.62 -9.25 -5.31
N GLN A 95 -14.44 -9.20 -4.25
CA GLN A 95 -14.02 -9.48 -2.87
C GLN A 95 -13.36 -10.85 -2.74
N LYS A 96 -13.88 -11.88 -3.42
CA LYS A 96 -13.35 -13.24 -3.29
C LYS A 96 -11.95 -13.31 -3.90
N LYS A 97 -11.75 -12.74 -5.09
CA LYS A 97 -10.42 -12.71 -5.71
C LYS A 97 -9.40 -11.94 -4.88
N VAL A 98 -9.82 -10.82 -4.28
CA VAL A 98 -8.95 -10.07 -3.36
C VAL A 98 -8.59 -10.93 -2.15
N LEU A 99 -9.55 -11.61 -1.53
CA LEU A 99 -9.30 -12.47 -0.38
C LEU A 99 -8.38 -13.66 -0.73
N ASP A 100 -8.62 -14.33 -1.86
CA ASP A 100 -7.82 -15.45 -2.35
C ASP A 100 -6.33 -15.04 -2.54
N LEU A 101 -6.07 -13.79 -2.95
CA LEU A 101 -4.71 -13.26 -3.08
C LEU A 101 -4.02 -12.99 -1.73
N LEU A 102 -4.79 -12.76 -0.67
CA LEU A 102 -4.31 -12.26 0.61
C LEU A 102 -4.15 -13.35 1.68
N ILE A 103 -5.06 -14.33 1.72
CA ILE A 103 -5.08 -15.36 2.77
C ILE A 103 -3.73 -16.09 2.85
N ILE A 104 -3.30 -16.33 4.08
CA ILE A 104 -2.17 -17.20 4.40
C ILE A 104 -2.68 -18.61 4.65
N SER A 105 -2.04 -19.59 4.00
CA SER A 105 -2.29 -21.00 4.22
C SER A 105 -2.02 -21.39 5.67
N GLU A 106 -2.92 -22.19 6.25
CA GLU A 106 -2.73 -22.77 7.59
C GLU A 106 -1.80 -23.99 7.57
N THR A 107 -1.55 -24.56 6.39
CA THR A 107 -0.64 -25.67 6.20
C THR A 107 0.65 -25.23 5.49
N PRO A 108 1.79 -25.88 5.78
CA PRO A 108 3.01 -25.71 4.99
C PRO A 108 2.76 -26.00 3.51
N ARG A 109 3.61 -25.44 2.65
CA ARG A 109 3.65 -25.85 1.24
C ARG A 109 4.22 -27.27 1.12
N ASP A 110 4.04 -27.88 -0.06
CA ASP A 110 4.52 -29.23 -0.36
C ASP A 110 6.03 -29.42 -0.12
N ASP A 111 6.81 -28.33 -0.22
CA ASP A 111 8.25 -28.28 0.05
C ASP A 111 8.60 -28.05 1.55
N GLY A 112 7.60 -28.00 2.43
CA GLY A 112 7.74 -27.74 3.86
C GLY A 112 7.94 -26.27 4.23
N GLN A 113 7.83 -25.32 3.29
CA GLN A 113 8.07 -23.91 3.57
C GLN A 113 6.99 -23.32 4.51
N LEU A 114 7.43 -22.77 5.65
CA LEU A 114 6.59 -22.14 6.67
C LEU A 114 6.40 -20.62 6.50
N ASN A 115 7.29 -19.98 5.72
CA ASN A 115 7.31 -18.52 5.49
C ASN A 115 6.89 -18.16 4.05
N SER A 116 5.78 -18.74 3.60
CA SER A 116 5.34 -18.66 2.21
C SER A 116 4.73 -17.31 1.82
N GLY A 117 4.28 -16.52 2.79
CA GLY A 117 3.59 -15.26 2.53
C GLY A 117 2.27 -15.47 1.78
N ASN A 118 1.77 -14.40 1.17
CA ASN A 118 0.58 -14.41 0.31
C ASN A 118 0.95 -14.20 -1.17
N GLN A 119 -0.03 -14.18 -2.05
CA GLN A 119 0.21 -14.10 -3.49
C GLN A 119 0.72 -12.72 -3.96
N VAL A 120 0.58 -11.69 -3.12
CA VAL A 120 1.05 -10.32 -3.38
C VAL A 120 2.38 -9.97 -2.72
N THR A 121 2.99 -10.92 -2.00
CA THR A 121 4.26 -10.71 -1.29
C THR A 121 5.37 -10.21 -2.22
N ASN A 122 5.42 -10.70 -3.47
CA ASN A 122 6.41 -10.21 -4.44
C ASN A 122 6.14 -8.78 -4.90
N ASP A 123 4.87 -8.36 -5.00
CA ASP A 123 4.54 -6.97 -5.32
C ASP A 123 5.00 -6.05 -4.19
N ILE A 124 4.73 -6.42 -2.94
CA ILE A 124 5.19 -5.68 -1.76
C ILE A 124 6.72 -5.58 -1.75
N LYS A 125 7.42 -6.69 -1.97
CA LYS A 125 8.90 -6.69 -2.10
C LYS A 125 9.35 -5.68 -3.15
N TRP A 126 8.69 -5.59 -4.30
CA TRP A 126 9.02 -4.60 -5.32
C TRP A 126 8.67 -3.18 -4.91
N MET A 127 7.51 -2.95 -4.28
CA MET A 127 7.09 -1.62 -3.83
C MET A 127 8.03 -1.05 -2.77
N VAL A 128 8.62 -1.89 -1.91
CA VAL A 128 9.60 -1.44 -0.91
C VAL A 128 11.03 -1.44 -1.45
N LYS A 129 11.33 -2.23 -2.49
CA LYS A 129 12.61 -2.18 -3.22
C LYS A 129 12.67 -0.88 -4.03
N GLY A 130 13.48 0.08 -3.56
CA GLY A 130 13.67 1.37 -4.23
C GLY A 130 12.91 2.55 -3.61
N VAL A 131 12.38 2.38 -2.39
CA VAL A 131 11.87 3.48 -1.56
C VAL A 131 13.01 4.22 -0.85
N GLU A 132 14.17 3.59 -0.71
CA GLU A 132 15.28 4.12 0.05
C GLU A 132 16.38 4.59 -0.89
N GLU A 133 16.40 5.90 -1.14
CA GLU A 133 17.69 6.55 -1.32
C GLU A 133 18.38 6.53 0.05
N ARG A 134 19.25 5.54 0.25
CA ARG A 134 19.93 5.29 1.53
C ARG A 134 20.81 6.44 2.00
N GLY A 135 21.13 7.39 1.11
CA GLY A 135 21.82 8.62 1.45
C GLY A 135 20.93 9.72 2.03
N ILE A 136 19.61 9.62 1.95
CA ILE A 136 18.68 10.66 2.41
C ILE A 136 18.04 10.25 3.74
N SER A 137 18.26 11.06 4.77
CA SER A 137 17.59 10.94 6.07
C SER A 137 16.34 11.82 6.12
N SER A 138 15.30 11.39 6.85
CA SER A 138 14.13 12.21 7.18
C SER A 138 14.48 13.48 7.99
N SER A 139 15.72 13.60 8.47
CA SER A 139 16.25 14.74 9.21
C SER A 139 17.07 15.72 8.35
N PHE A 140 17.12 15.57 7.02
CA PHE A 140 17.87 16.47 6.15
C PHE A 140 17.43 17.93 6.31
N THR A 141 18.42 18.81 6.44
CA THR A 141 18.25 20.26 6.32
C THR A 141 18.10 20.68 4.86
N ALA A 142 17.62 21.91 4.60
CA ALA A 142 17.47 22.43 3.25
C ALA A 142 18.79 22.38 2.44
N ALA A 143 19.92 22.71 3.05
CA ALA A 143 21.23 22.66 2.40
C ALA A 143 21.65 21.23 2.00
N GLN A 144 21.34 20.23 2.82
CA GLN A 144 21.62 18.83 2.51
C GLN A 144 20.74 18.28 1.38
N TRP A 145 19.50 18.78 1.28
CA TRP A 145 18.64 18.51 0.12
C TRP A 145 19.21 19.11 -1.16
N GLU A 146 19.64 20.37 -1.14
CA GLU A 146 20.25 21.04 -2.29
C GLU A 146 21.52 20.32 -2.78
N GLU A 147 22.41 19.95 -1.86
CA GLU A 147 23.65 19.22 -2.18
C GLU A 147 23.36 17.85 -2.78
N TRP A 148 22.44 17.07 -2.18
CA TRP A 148 22.10 15.74 -2.67
C TRP A 148 21.44 15.82 -4.06
N LEU A 149 20.54 16.77 -4.28
CA LEU A 149 19.87 16.97 -5.59
C LEU A 149 20.86 17.36 -6.69
N ALA A 150 21.77 18.30 -6.42
CA ALA A 150 22.79 18.72 -7.37
C ALA A 150 23.71 17.57 -7.83
N LYS A 151 23.95 16.59 -6.94
CA LYS A 151 24.82 15.44 -7.21
C LYS A 151 24.15 14.30 -7.95
N ASN A 152 22.84 14.06 -7.75
CA ASN A 152 22.19 12.81 -8.14
C ASN A 152 21.06 12.96 -9.16
N VAL A 153 20.58 14.18 -9.45
CA VAL A 153 19.40 14.42 -10.31
C VAL A 153 19.75 15.19 -11.59
N VAL A 154 20.99 15.67 -11.74
CA VAL A 154 21.48 16.40 -12.92
C VAL A 154 22.16 15.48 -13.92
#